data_AF-A0AAE9A788-F1
#
_entry.id   AF-A0AAE9A788-F1
#
_cell.length_a   1.000
_cell.length_b   1.000
_cell.length_c   1.000
_cell.angle_alpha   90.00
_cell.angle_beta   90.00
_cell.angle_gamma   90.00
#
_symmetry.space_group_name_H-M   'P 1'
#
loop_
_entity.id
_entity.type
_entity.pdbx_description
1 polymer ?
#
loop_
_entity_poly.entity_id
_entity_poly.type
_entity_poly.pdbx_seq_one_letter_code
_entity_poly.pdbx_strand_id
1 'polypeptide(L)'
;MDPMKIAIFVISTQPVQSIRELLLMDTSDSYTLSYTDPAWTIAYDKKCIDDSWKMFIRPQGGACLKVSKMPGLNQTDSGTFCKENGAGYELSGMQFKMEWSYIMESARALIGSVPTRDYTTVWLGGTMRTYCYPDNRPSNCTGIQAFENFPYQDNFDAYVFTPGSPNFTRPYPGQDYYNACLQLNLKQNKEAWDGKVTNVMCQFSCNGGTAICAVAYACVGLAI
;
A
#
# COMPACT_ATOMS: atom_id res chain seq x y z
N MET A 1 -8.81 12.61 31.51
CA MET A 1 -8.04 12.69 30.26
C MET A 1 -7.05 11.55 30.34
N ASP A 2 -7.40 10.40 29.77
CA ASP A 2 -6.49 9.25 29.71
C ASP A 2 -5.64 9.38 28.44
N PRO A 3 -4.32 9.59 28.54
CA PRO A 3 -3.46 9.32 27.41
C PRO A 3 -3.15 7.82 27.35
N MET A 4 -2.55 7.42 26.24
CA MET A 4 -1.79 6.17 26.08
C MET A 4 -2.59 4.98 25.51
N LYS A 5 -2.71 4.96 24.18
CA LYS A 5 -2.82 3.70 23.44
C LYS A 5 -1.42 3.32 22.95
N ILE A 6 -0.93 2.24 23.53
CA ILE A 6 0.42 1.70 23.39
C ILE A 6 0.43 0.83 22.13
N ALA A 7 1.27 1.15 21.14
CA ALA A 7 1.65 0.19 20.11
C ALA A 7 2.82 -0.64 20.66
N ILE A 8 2.53 -1.82 21.21
CA ILE A 8 3.57 -2.76 21.66
C ILE A 8 4.08 -3.52 20.43
N PHE A 9 5.32 -3.26 20.02
CA PHE A 9 6.03 -4.13 19.09
C PHE A 9 6.96 -5.03 19.88
N VAL A 10 6.59 -6.31 20.02
CA VAL A 10 7.49 -7.33 20.56
C VAL A 10 8.41 -7.79 19.42
N ILE A 11 9.54 -7.12 19.24
CA ILE A 11 10.59 -7.56 18.30
C ILE A 11 11.62 -8.37 19.11
N SER A 12 11.28 -9.60 19.50
CA SER A 12 12.08 -10.35 20.49
C SER A 12 13.41 -10.93 20.00
N THR A 13 14.01 -10.45 18.89
CA THR A 13 15.30 -11.01 18.41
C THR A 13 16.24 -10.05 17.68
N GLN A 14 15.92 -8.76 17.49
CA GLN A 14 16.85 -7.87 16.78
C GLN A 14 17.80 -7.12 17.74
N PRO A 15 19.11 -7.06 17.42
CA PRO A 15 20.08 -6.32 18.24
C PRO A 15 19.75 -4.82 18.27
N VAL A 16 19.85 -4.22 19.46
CA VAL A 16 19.48 -2.82 19.82
C VAL A 16 19.98 -1.76 18.82
N GLN A 17 21.07 -2.04 18.10
CA GLN A 17 21.68 -1.15 17.12
C GLN A 17 20.81 -0.98 15.85
N SER A 18 20.08 -2.01 15.42
CA SER A 18 19.19 -1.92 14.25
C SER A 18 17.93 -1.08 14.51
N ILE A 19 17.46 -1.04 15.76
CA ILE A 19 16.28 -0.26 16.18
C ILE A 19 16.59 1.25 16.13
N ARG A 20 17.80 1.65 16.54
CA ARG A 20 18.25 3.04 16.44
C ARG A 20 18.41 3.47 14.97
N GLU A 21 18.96 2.62 14.12
CA GLU A 21 19.13 2.93 12.69
C GLU A 21 17.79 3.00 11.93
N LEU A 22 16.79 2.19 12.31
CA LEU A 22 15.41 2.27 11.79
C LEU A 22 14.66 3.55 12.22
N LEU A 23 15.05 4.18 13.32
CA LEU A 23 14.38 5.34 13.91
C LEU A 23 15.15 6.67 13.71
N LEU A 24 16.41 6.63 13.27
CA LEU A 24 17.25 7.81 13.03
C LEU A 24 17.05 8.43 11.63
N MET A 25 16.14 7.91 10.82
CA MET A 25 15.72 8.55 9.57
C MET A 25 14.64 9.61 9.86
N ASP A 26 15.13 10.71 10.45
CA ASP A 26 14.60 12.08 10.52
C ASP A 26 13.16 12.33 10.01
N THR A 27 12.25 12.72 10.92
CA THR A 27 11.65 14.07 10.95
C THR A 27 10.86 14.30 12.26
N SER A 28 10.68 15.57 12.59
CA SER A 28 10.15 16.28 13.78
C SER A 28 8.98 15.74 14.63
N ASP A 29 8.61 14.46 14.58
CA ASP A 29 7.53 13.91 15.39
C ASP A 29 8.06 13.46 16.75
N SER A 30 7.51 14.05 17.83
CA SER A 30 7.83 13.66 19.21
C SER A 30 7.33 12.24 19.47
N TYR A 31 8.23 11.28 19.35
CA TYR A 31 8.03 9.93 19.86
C TYR A 31 8.86 9.71 21.12
N THR A 32 8.29 8.98 22.08
CA THR A 32 9.03 8.50 23.25
C THR A 32 9.28 7.01 23.10
N LEU A 33 10.54 6.63 23.29
CA LEU A 33 10.97 5.24 23.28
C LEU A 33 11.23 4.80 24.72
N SER A 34 10.55 3.76 25.18
CA SER A 34 10.83 3.13 26.47
C SER A 34 11.06 1.63 26.31
N TYR A 35 11.99 1.09 27.10
CA TYR A 35 12.27 -0.34 27.13
C TYR A 35 11.78 -0.92 28.45
N THR A 36 10.96 -1.96 28.36
CA THR A 36 10.54 -2.78 29.49
C THR A 36 10.69 -4.22 29.07
N ASP A 37 11.73 -4.90 29.57
CA ASP A 37 12.08 -6.27 29.20
C ASP A 37 10.85 -7.20 29.11
N PRO A 38 10.61 -7.91 27.99
CA PRO A 38 11.44 -8.03 26.78
C PRO A 38 11.02 -7.11 25.61
N ALA A 39 10.29 -6.03 25.88
CA ALA A 39 9.61 -5.22 24.87
C ALA A 39 10.11 -3.78 24.79
N TRP A 40 10.13 -3.25 23.58
CA TRP A 40 10.24 -1.82 23.31
C TRP A 40 8.84 -1.23 23.12
N THR A 41 8.61 -0.07 23.72
CA THR A 41 7.41 0.73 23.55
C THR A 41 7.77 2.02 22.83
N ILE A 42 7.02 2.33 21.78
CA ILE A 42 7.08 3.61 21.10
C ILE A 42 5.74 4.30 21.35
N ALA A 43 5.75 5.48 21.96
CA ALA A 43 4.58 6.32 22.10
C ALA A 43 4.70 7.54 21.20
N TYR A 44 3.60 7.90 20.55
CA TYR A 44 3.51 9.05 19.66
C TYR A 44 2.55 10.07 20.26
N ASP A 45 2.86 11.36 20.10
CA ASP A 45 1.93 12.42 20.49
C ASP A 45 0.77 12.58 19.49
N LYS A 46 0.94 12.04 18.28
CA LYS A 46 -0.08 11.99 17.22
C LYS A 46 -0.86 10.69 17.27
N LYS A 47 -2.09 10.70 16.75
CA LYS A 47 -2.97 9.53 16.65
C LYS A 47 -3.60 9.42 15.28
N CYS A 48 -4.08 8.22 14.96
CA CYS A 48 -4.99 8.07 13.84
C CYS A 48 -6.37 8.62 14.17
N ILE A 49 -7.15 8.90 13.13
CA ILE A 49 -8.52 9.44 13.25
C ILE A 49 -9.40 8.59 14.18
N ASP A 50 -9.24 7.27 14.14
CA ASP A 50 -9.86 6.31 15.04
C ASP A 50 -9.04 5.01 15.11
N ASP A 51 -9.46 4.06 15.96
CA ASP A 51 -8.76 2.78 16.21
C ASP A 51 -8.83 1.77 15.05
N SER A 52 -9.63 2.03 14.01
CA SER A 52 -9.70 1.18 12.82
C SER A 52 -8.53 1.40 11.85
N TRP A 53 -7.68 2.38 12.14
CA TRP A 53 -6.48 2.70 11.39
C TRP A 53 -5.24 2.24 12.16
N LYS A 54 -4.27 1.66 11.45
CA LYS A 54 -3.00 1.26 12.03
C LYS A 54 -1.91 2.27 11.68
N MET A 55 -1.18 2.73 12.69
CA MET A 55 -0.08 3.65 12.49
C MET A 55 1.21 2.93 12.07
N PHE A 56 1.93 3.54 11.15
CA PHE A 56 3.26 3.20 10.67
C PHE A 56 4.12 4.47 10.62
N ILE A 57 5.43 4.30 10.48
CA ILE A 57 6.36 5.42 10.31
C ILE A 57 6.78 5.52 8.85
N ARG A 58 6.67 6.74 8.34
CA ARG A 58 7.04 7.14 6.98
C ARG A 58 7.92 8.39 7.05
N PRO A 59 8.58 8.80 5.96
CA PRO A 59 9.52 9.93 5.97
C PRO A 59 8.90 11.25 6.45
N GLN A 60 7.59 11.44 6.29
CA GLN A 60 6.84 12.62 6.70
C GLN A 60 6.27 12.50 8.12
N GLY A 61 6.61 11.43 8.85
CA GLY A 61 6.17 11.17 10.21
C GLY A 61 5.19 10.00 10.33
N GLY A 62 4.39 10.03 11.40
CA GLY A 62 3.36 9.02 11.64
C GLY A 62 2.31 8.99 10.53
N ALA A 63 2.12 7.83 9.90
CA ALA A 63 1.15 7.60 8.83
C ALA A 63 0.16 6.50 9.22
N CYS A 64 -1.13 6.79 9.08
CA CYS A 64 -2.22 5.90 9.43
C CYS A 64 -2.74 5.20 8.19
N LEU A 65 -2.63 3.87 8.17
CA LEU A 65 -3.07 3.01 7.08
C LEU A 65 -4.35 2.26 7.46
N LYS A 66 -5.23 2.07 6.48
CA LYS A 66 -6.43 1.23 6.61
C LYS A 66 -6.74 0.53 5.30
N VAL A 67 -7.17 -0.73 5.40
CA VAL A 67 -7.71 -1.48 4.26
C VAL A 67 -9.23 -1.54 4.39
N SER A 68 -9.92 -1.23 3.30
CA SER A 68 -11.39 -1.26 3.22
C SER A 68 -11.83 -2.19 2.10
N LYS A 69 -12.87 -2.98 2.33
CA LYS A 69 -13.47 -3.86 1.31
C LYS A 69 -14.58 -3.11 0.58
N MET A 70 -14.45 -2.99 -0.73
CA MET A 70 -15.51 -2.49 -1.61
C MET A 70 -15.36 -3.10 -3.01
N PRO A 71 -16.09 -4.18 -3.33
CA PRO A 71 -16.01 -4.83 -4.62
C PRO A 71 -16.45 -3.96 -5.78
N GLY A 72 -15.72 -4.03 -6.90
CA GLY A 72 -16.12 -3.43 -8.17
C GLY A 72 -15.66 -1.98 -8.37
N LEU A 73 -15.04 -1.35 -7.38
CA LEU A 73 -14.47 -0.01 -7.56
C LEU A 73 -13.27 -0.03 -8.51
N ASN A 74 -13.18 1.02 -9.33
CA ASN A 74 -11.93 1.36 -10.03
C ASN A 74 -10.97 2.10 -9.07
N GLN A 75 -9.74 2.36 -9.52
CA GLN A 75 -8.73 3.02 -8.68
C GLN A 75 -9.15 4.44 -8.31
N THR A 76 -9.65 5.21 -9.27
CA THR A 76 -10.04 6.63 -9.08
C THR A 76 -11.11 6.77 -8.01
N ASP A 77 -12.14 5.92 -8.05
CA ASP A 77 -13.22 5.91 -7.07
C ASP A 77 -12.69 5.47 -5.70
N SER A 78 -11.81 4.45 -5.66
CA SER A 78 -11.15 4.04 -4.41
C SER A 78 -10.34 5.18 -3.78
N GLY A 79 -9.64 5.98 -4.59
CA GLY A 79 -8.95 7.19 -4.13
C GLY A 79 -9.89 8.28 -3.63
N THR A 80 -11.07 8.41 -4.24
CA THR A 80 -12.12 9.32 -3.75
C THR A 80 -12.61 8.89 -2.37
N PHE A 81 -12.87 7.59 -2.15
CA PHE A 81 -13.24 7.07 -0.84
C PHE A 81 -12.16 7.27 0.23
N CYS A 82 -10.87 7.22 -0.13
CA CYS A 82 -9.81 7.57 0.82
C CYS A 82 -9.93 9.04 1.25
N LYS A 83 -10.16 9.95 0.31
CA LYS A 83 -10.29 11.40 0.56
C LYS A 83 -11.50 11.78 1.42
N GLU A 84 -12.54 10.94 1.48
CA GLU A 84 -13.69 11.15 2.37
C GLU A 84 -13.30 11.14 3.86
N ASN A 85 -12.13 10.58 4.21
CA ASN A 85 -11.62 10.59 5.60
C ASN A 85 -10.96 11.93 5.99
N GLY A 86 -10.76 12.84 5.04
CA GLY A 86 -10.21 14.17 5.29
C GLY A 86 -9.12 14.59 4.31
N ALA A 87 -8.69 15.85 4.42
CA ALA A 87 -7.58 16.37 3.64
C ALA A 87 -6.29 15.59 3.95
N GLY A 88 -5.55 15.21 2.90
CA GLY A 88 -4.32 14.43 3.04
C GLY A 88 -4.51 12.91 3.12
N TYR A 89 -5.74 12.41 3.03
CA TYR A 89 -5.99 10.97 2.87
C TYR A 89 -6.05 10.57 1.41
N GLU A 90 -5.28 9.56 1.04
CA GLU A 90 -5.10 9.11 -0.34
C GLU A 90 -4.94 7.58 -0.41
N LEU A 91 -4.92 7.02 -1.63
CA LEU A 91 -4.57 5.62 -1.82
C LEU A 91 -3.12 5.38 -1.39
N SER A 92 -2.92 4.39 -0.55
CA SER A 92 -1.62 4.06 0.01
C SER A 92 -0.79 3.20 -0.94
N GLY A 93 0.51 3.50 -1.01
CA GLY A 93 1.51 2.51 -1.37
C GLY A 93 1.97 1.66 -0.18
N MET A 94 3.19 1.15 -0.24
CA MET A 94 3.83 0.32 0.79
C MET A 94 5.28 0.75 1.00
N GLN A 95 5.54 1.51 2.08
CA GLN A 95 6.89 1.99 2.42
C GLN A 95 7.81 0.83 2.81
N PHE A 96 7.32 -0.11 3.62
CA PHE A 96 8.10 -1.23 4.15
C PHE A 96 7.33 -2.54 4.11
N LYS A 97 8.06 -3.66 4.26
CA LYS A 97 7.48 -5.01 4.30
C LYS A 97 6.43 -5.19 5.41
N MET A 98 6.53 -4.46 6.52
CA MET A 98 5.51 -4.49 7.57
C MET A 98 4.16 -3.91 7.13
N GLU A 99 4.17 -2.86 6.30
CA GLU A 99 2.94 -2.32 5.71
C GLU A 99 2.34 -3.30 4.71
N TRP A 100 3.18 -3.94 3.88
CA TRP A 100 2.76 -5.03 3.01
C TRP A 100 2.08 -6.16 3.79
N SER A 101 2.68 -6.64 4.89
CA SER A 101 2.09 -7.69 5.72
C SER A 101 0.75 -7.27 6.29
N TYR A 102 0.65 -6.05 6.80
CA TYR A 102 -0.60 -5.51 7.33
C TYR A 102 -1.70 -5.42 6.27
N ILE A 103 -1.38 -4.92 5.07
CA ILE A 103 -2.36 -4.84 3.98
C ILE A 103 -2.82 -6.25 3.59
N MET A 104 -1.89 -7.20 3.43
CA MET A 104 -2.21 -8.59 3.10
C MET A 104 -3.10 -9.26 4.16
N GLU A 105 -2.75 -9.14 5.43
CA GLU A 105 -3.49 -9.75 6.54
C GLU A 105 -4.89 -9.13 6.68
N SER A 106 -4.98 -7.79 6.64
CA SER A 106 -6.24 -7.07 6.75
C SER A 106 -7.17 -7.38 5.57
N ALA A 107 -6.63 -7.37 4.34
CA ALA A 107 -7.39 -7.69 3.15
C ALA A 107 -7.90 -9.14 3.19
N ARG A 108 -7.07 -10.11 3.59
CA ARG A 108 -7.51 -11.52 3.73
C ARG A 108 -8.65 -11.66 4.74
N ALA A 109 -8.54 -11.00 5.89
CA ALA A 109 -9.56 -11.04 6.93
C ALA A 109 -10.90 -10.42 6.45
N LEU A 110 -10.85 -9.32 5.70
CA LEU A 110 -12.04 -8.64 5.19
C LEU A 110 -12.69 -9.35 4.01
N ILE A 111 -11.87 -9.78 3.04
CA ILE A 111 -12.34 -10.31 1.76
C ILE A 111 -12.89 -11.73 1.94
N GLY A 112 -12.14 -12.59 2.63
CA GLY A 112 -12.42 -14.02 2.73
C GLY A 112 -12.14 -14.79 1.45
N SER A 113 -12.83 -15.92 1.29
CA SER A 113 -12.73 -16.77 0.09
C SER A 113 -13.72 -16.34 -0.98
N VAL A 114 -13.24 -16.25 -2.22
CA VAL A 114 -13.99 -15.89 -3.43
C VAL A 114 -13.68 -16.93 -4.52
N PRO A 115 -14.35 -18.10 -4.49
CA PRO A 115 -13.98 -19.27 -5.31
C PRO A 115 -14.20 -19.07 -6.82
N THR A 116 -14.87 -18.00 -7.22
CA THR A 116 -15.07 -17.64 -8.64
C THR A 116 -13.86 -16.90 -9.24
N ARG A 117 -12.80 -16.68 -8.47
CA ARG A 117 -11.61 -15.90 -8.87
C ARG A 117 -10.34 -16.72 -8.67
N ASP A 118 -9.35 -16.47 -9.52
CA ASP A 118 -7.98 -16.97 -9.28
C ASP A 118 -7.27 -16.12 -8.23
N TYR A 119 -7.51 -14.81 -8.29
CA TYR A 119 -7.00 -13.82 -7.36
C TYR A 119 -8.05 -12.76 -7.07
N THR A 120 -8.08 -12.28 -5.82
CA THR A 120 -8.68 -11.00 -5.48
C THR A 120 -7.56 -9.98 -5.29
N THR A 121 -7.87 -8.69 -5.39
CA THR A 121 -6.82 -7.66 -5.26
C THR A 121 -7.23 -6.49 -4.40
N VAL A 122 -6.20 -5.79 -3.92
CA VAL A 122 -6.30 -4.50 -3.21
C VAL A 122 -5.75 -3.42 -4.12
N TRP A 123 -6.52 -2.35 -4.36
CA TRP A 123 -6.01 -1.15 -5.00
C TRP A 123 -4.98 -0.46 -4.11
N LEU A 124 -3.85 -0.11 -4.71
CA LEU A 124 -2.80 0.70 -4.11
C LEU A 124 -2.71 2.06 -4.81
N GLY A 125 -2.00 2.99 -4.16
CA GLY A 125 -1.43 4.15 -4.81
C GLY A 125 -0.43 3.72 -5.90
N GLY A 126 -0.05 4.66 -6.76
CA GLY A 126 0.77 4.36 -7.93
C GLY A 126 -0.01 4.43 -9.23
N THR A 127 0.35 5.40 -10.07
CA THR A 127 -0.10 5.53 -11.45
C THR A 127 1.12 5.45 -12.37
N MET A 128 1.02 4.68 -13.46
CA MET A 128 2.10 4.55 -14.42
C MET A 128 2.37 5.92 -15.05
N ARG A 129 3.65 6.28 -15.10
CA ARG A 129 4.10 7.55 -15.68
C ARG A 129 3.79 7.57 -17.18
N THR A 130 3.26 8.67 -17.68
CA THR A 130 2.79 8.79 -19.07
C THR A 130 3.89 8.54 -20.10
N TYR A 131 5.15 8.89 -19.78
CA TYR A 131 6.30 8.66 -20.63
C TYR A 131 6.80 7.19 -20.66
N CYS A 132 6.18 6.29 -19.89
CA CYS A 132 6.51 4.86 -19.94
C CYS A 132 5.68 4.05 -20.95
N TYR A 133 4.69 4.68 -21.59
CA TYR A 133 3.90 4.09 -22.68
C TYR A 133 4.45 4.14 -24.12
N PRO A 134 5.38 5.03 -24.52
CA PRO A 134 5.83 5.10 -25.90
C PRO A 134 6.75 3.94 -26.28
N ASP A 135 6.79 3.60 -27.58
CA ASP A 135 7.59 2.50 -28.13
C ASP A 135 9.11 2.67 -27.86
N ASN A 136 9.58 3.92 -27.75
CA ASN A 136 10.95 4.28 -27.36
C ASN A 136 11.07 4.48 -25.84
N ARG A 137 10.62 3.47 -25.10
CA ARG A 137 10.55 3.50 -23.63
C ARG A 137 11.94 3.76 -23.01
N PRO A 138 12.07 4.76 -22.14
CA PRO A 138 13.29 5.00 -21.37
C PRO A 138 13.67 3.83 -20.45
N SER A 139 14.96 3.70 -20.15
CA SER A 139 15.48 2.61 -19.30
C SER A 139 15.00 2.65 -17.85
N ASN A 140 14.51 3.80 -17.36
CA ASN A 140 13.97 3.96 -16.01
C ASN A 140 12.50 3.52 -15.88
N CYS A 141 11.87 3.05 -16.96
CA CYS A 141 10.52 2.48 -16.92
C CYS A 141 10.57 0.98 -16.62
N THR A 142 11.05 0.63 -15.44
CA THR A 142 11.16 -0.75 -14.97
C THR A 142 10.63 -0.91 -13.55
N GLY A 143 9.87 -1.98 -13.29
CA GLY A 143 9.32 -2.25 -11.96
C GLY A 143 8.54 -1.07 -11.39
N ILE A 144 8.80 -0.74 -10.13
CA ILE A 144 8.12 0.35 -9.42
C ILE A 144 8.48 1.76 -9.93
N GLN A 145 9.66 1.92 -10.55
CA GLN A 145 10.14 3.20 -11.05
C GLN A 145 9.26 3.74 -12.20
N ALA A 146 8.54 2.85 -12.87
CA ALA A 146 7.56 3.21 -13.90
C ALA A 146 6.29 3.89 -13.35
N PHE A 147 6.14 3.99 -12.03
CA PHE A 147 4.96 4.55 -11.37
C PHE A 147 5.31 5.79 -10.55
N GLU A 148 4.29 6.60 -10.29
CA GLU A 148 4.34 7.81 -9.45
C GLU A 148 3.06 7.95 -8.62
N ASN A 149 2.95 9.01 -7.81
CA ASN A 149 1.83 9.26 -6.88
C ASN A 149 1.78 8.23 -5.74
N PHE A 150 2.86 8.18 -4.97
CA PHE A 150 2.95 7.41 -3.72
C PHE A 150 2.99 8.39 -2.54
N PRO A 151 1.84 8.68 -1.90
CA PRO A 151 1.78 9.66 -0.83
C PRO A 151 2.62 9.22 0.36
N TYR A 152 3.43 10.16 0.86
CA TYR A 152 4.27 9.99 2.05
C TYR A 152 5.29 8.84 1.94
N GLN A 153 5.73 8.48 0.74
CA GLN A 153 6.57 7.29 0.54
C GLN A 153 7.83 7.63 -0.26
N ASP A 154 8.97 7.09 0.16
CA ASP A 154 10.25 7.18 -0.55
C ASP A 154 11.01 5.84 -0.66
N ASN A 155 10.56 4.79 0.05
CA ASN A 155 11.06 3.43 -0.06
C ASN A 155 10.06 2.57 -0.84
N PHE A 156 10.59 1.67 -1.68
CA PHE A 156 9.80 0.80 -2.55
C PHE A 156 10.23 -0.69 -2.48
N ASP A 157 10.99 -1.09 -1.47
CA ASP A 157 11.50 -2.47 -1.31
C ASP A 157 10.39 -3.52 -1.11
N ALA A 158 9.19 -3.09 -0.71
CA ALA A 158 8.04 -3.96 -0.54
C ALA A 158 7.40 -4.43 -1.86
N TYR A 159 7.76 -3.83 -3.00
CA TYR A 159 7.12 -4.09 -4.28
C TYR A 159 7.78 -5.24 -5.04
N VAL A 160 7.10 -6.37 -5.08
CA VAL A 160 7.49 -7.52 -5.91
C VAL A 160 6.46 -7.70 -7.02
N PHE A 161 6.86 -7.52 -8.27
CA PHE A 161 5.94 -7.62 -9.41
C PHE A 161 5.70 -9.07 -9.84
N THR A 162 4.52 -9.33 -10.40
CA THR A 162 4.24 -10.59 -11.11
C THR A 162 5.10 -10.71 -12.37
N PRO A 163 5.44 -11.93 -12.82
CA PRO A 163 6.13 -12.11 -14.10
C PRO A 163 5.37 -11.42 -15.24
N GLY A 164 6.09 -10.67 -16.09
CA GLY A 164 5.50 -9.90 -17.17
C GLY A 164 4.91 -8.55 -16.76
N SER A 165 4.91 -8.20 -15.46
CA SER A 165 4.54 -6.89 -14.95
C SER A 165 5.77 -6.07 -14.54
N PRO A 166 5.74 -4.74 -14.67
CA PRO A 166 4.67 -3.95 -15.27
C PRO A 166 4.51 -4.20 -16.78
N ASN A 167 3.26 -4.34 -17.21
CA ASN A 167 2.88 -4.42 -18.62
C ASN A 167 2.65 -3.00 -19.16
N PHE A 168 3.34 -2.65 -20.24
CA PHE A 168 3.31 -1.33 -20.85
C PHE A 168 2.43 -1.26 -22.11
N THR A 169 1.80 -2.37 -22.48
CA THR A 169 0.98 -2.48 -23.68
C THR A 169 -0.23 -1.54 -23.56
N ARG A 170 -0.39 -0.64 -24.51
CA ARG A 170 -1.64 0.10 -24.67
C ARG A 170 -2.71 -0.86 -25.20
N PRO A 171 -3.82 -1.05 -24.48
CA PRO A 171 -4.88 -1.97 -24.89
C PRO A 171 -5.65 -1.46 -26.11
N TYR A 172 -5.62 -0.15 -26.37
CA TYR A 172 -6.24 0.48 -27.53
C TYR A 172 -5.26 1.47 -28.17
N PRO A 173 -4.68 1.15 -29.34
CA PRO A 173 -3.82 2.07 -30.09
C PRO A 173 -4.60 3.36 -30.41
N GLY A 174 -4.01 4.53 -30.13
CA GLY A 174 -4.62 5.85 -30.39
C GLY A 174 -5.53 6.40 -29.31
N GLN A 175 -5.63 5.76 -28.14
CA GLN A 175 -6.32 6.29 -26.96
C GLN A 175 -5.30 6.79 -25.93
N ASP A 176 -5.44 8.04 -25.49
CA ASP A 176 -4.54 8.72 -24.55
C ASP A 176 -4.98 8.61 -23.08
N TYR A 177 -6.13 7.99 -22.80
CA TYR A 177 -6.81 8.11 -21.51
C TYR A 177 -6.56 6.95 -20.53
N TYR A 178 -5.79 5.93 -20.92
CA TYR A 178 -5.69 4.69 -20.14
C TYR A 178 -4.38 4.59 -19.38
N ASN A 179 -4.39 5.18 -18.18
CA ASN A 179 -3.32 4.98 -17.19
C ASN A 179 -3.43 3.60 -16.55
N ALA A 180 -2.29 3.03 -16.18
CA ALA A 180 -2.18 1.78 -15.47
C ALA A 180 -1.90 2.05 -13.99
N CYS A 181 -2.59 1.34 -13.13
CA CYS A 181 -2.53 1.47 -11.68
C CYS A 181 -2.19 0.14 -11.04
N LEU A 182 -1.76 0.18 -9.78
CA LEU A 182 -1.24 -0.98 -9.07
C LEU A 182 -2.33 -1.73 -8.28
N GLN A 183 -2.31 -3.05 -8.41
CA GLN A 183 -3.11 -3.98 -7.61
C GLN A 183 -2.20 -4.97 -6.92
N LEU A 184 -2.39 -5.15 -5.61
CA LEU A 184 -1.74 -6.20 -4.82
C LEU A 184 -2.60 -7.46 -4.87
N ASN A 185 -2.02 -8.57 -5.30
CA ASN A 185 -2.75 -9.82 -5.50
C ASN A 185 -2.85 -10.64 -4.21
N LEU A 186 -4.03 -11.19 -3.97
CA LEU A 186 -4.33 -12.14 -2.91
C LEU A 186 -4.76 -13.45 -3.54
N LYS A 187 -4.13 -14.56 -3.10
CA LYS A 187 -4.52 -15.89 -3.58
C LYS A 187 -5.98 -16.20 -3.33
N GLN A 188 -6.60 -16.85 -4.30
CA GLN A 188 -7.87 -17.55 -4.18
C GLN A 188 -7.65 -18.98 -4.69
N ASN A 189 -7.98 -19.27 -5.96
CA ASN A 189 -7.75 -20.59 -6.54
C ASN A 189 -6.30 -20.83 -7.01
N LYS A 190 -5.48 -19.78 -7.10
CA LYS A 190 -4.07 -19.86 -7.50
C LYS A 190 -3.17 -19.12 -6.52
N GLU A 191 -1.91 -19.57 -6.40
CA GLU A 191 -0.98 -19.04 -5.39
C GLU A 191 0.24 -18.30 -5.96
N ALA A 192 0.57 -18.50 -7.23
CA ALA A 192 1.84 -18.01 -7.81
C ALA A 192 2.05 -16.48 -7.71
N TRP A 193 0.96 -15.72 -7.66
CA TRP A 193 0.96 -14.25 -7.58
C TRP A 193 0.55 -13.72 -6.21
N ASP A 194 0.33 -14.57 -5.21
CA ASP A 194 0.00 -14.14 -3.85
C ASP A 194 1.05 -13.16 -3.31
N GLY A 195 0.61 -12.00 -2.86
CA GLY A 195 1.48 -10.95 -2.34
C GLY A 195 2.28 -10.18 -3.37
N LYS A 196 2.10 -10.45 -4.67
CA LYS A 196 2.79 -9.73 -5.76
C LYS A 196 1.91 -8.64 -6.34
N VAL A 197 2.55 -7.62 -6.88
CA VAL A 197 1.91 -6.47 -7.51
C VAL A 197 1.78 -6.71 -9.02
N THR A 198 0.63 -6.39 -9.57
CA THR A 198 0.43 -6.27 -11.01
C THR A 198 -0.09 -4.88 -11.35
N ASN A 199 0.01 -4.48 -12.61
CA ASN A 199 -0.64 -3.28 -13.10
C ASN A 199 -1.81 -3.63 -14.01
N VAL A 200 -2.87 -2.84 -13.89
CA VAL A 200 -4.10 -2.93 -14.68
C VAL A 200 -4.55 -1.53 -15.02
N MET A 201 -5.39 -1.35 -16.04
CA MET A 201 -5.98 -0.04 -16.32
C MET A 201 -6.73 0.50 -15.09
N CYS A 202 -6.45 1.74 -14.70
CA CYS A 202 -7.00 2.36 -13.49
C CYS A 202 -8.53 2.36 -13.44
N GLN A 203 -9.18 2.46 -14.60
CA GLN A 203 -10.64 2.53 -14.75
C GLN A 203 -11.37 1.19 -14.61
N PHE A 204 -10.66 0.07 -14.68
CA PHE A 204 -11.27 -1.26 -14.61
C PHE A 204 -10.89 -1.92 -13.30
N SER A 205 -11.91 -2.33 -12.55
CA SER A 205 -11.72 -3.12 -11.33
C SER A 205 -11.10 -4.49 -11.61
N CYS A 206 -11.22 -4.99 -12.84
CA CYS A 206 -10.77 -6.31 -13.26
C CYS A 206 -9.81 -6.26 -14.46
N ASN A 207 -8.85 -7.19 -14.51
CA ASN A 207 -7.91 -7.30 -15.63
C ASN A 207 -8.41 -8.30 -16.68
N GLY A 208 -8.89 -7.80 -17.84
CA GLY A 208 -9.11 -8.60 -19.06
C GLY A 208 -10.08 -9.80 -18.94
N GLY A 209 -10.90 -9.85 -17.89
CA GLY A 209 -11.82 -10.94 -17.58
C GLY A 209 -12.22 -10.97 -16.11
N THR A 210 -12.91 -12.03 -15.67
CA THR A 210 -13.35 -12.19 -14.27
C THR A 210 -12.35 -12.95 -13.39
N ALA A 211 -11.13 -13.28 -13.83
CA ALA A 211 -10.21 -14.07 -13.01
C ALA A 211 -9.54 -13.26 -11.87
N ILE A 212 -9.35 -11.96 -12.07
CA ILE A 212 -8.61 -11.07 -11.15
C ILE A 212 -9.33 -9.74 -11.04
N CYS A 213 -9.79 -9.38 -9.84
CA CYS A 213 -10.46 -8.11 -9.60
C CYS A 213 -10.15 -7.52 -8.24
N ALA A 214 -10.13 -6.20 -8.20
CA ALA A 214 -10.12 -5.43 -6.98
C ALA A 214 -11.42 -5.61 -6.23
N VAL A 215 -11.26 -5.94 -4.96
CA VAL A 215 -12.35 -6.09 -3.99
C VAL A 215 -12.14 -5.26 -2.74
N ALA A 216 -10.98 -4.61 -2.64
CA ALA A 216 -10.57 -3.76 -1.54
C ALA A 216 -9.62 -2.67 -2.04
N TYR A 217 -9.35 -1.70 -1.18
CA TYR A 217 -8.38 -0.64 -1.40
C TYR A 217 -7.69 -0.28 -0.09
N ALA A 218 -6.45 0.21 -0.16
CA ALA A 218 -5.69 0.67 0.99
C ALA A 218 -5.58 2.19 0.98
N CYS A 219 -5.93 2.83 2.09
CA CYS A 219 -5.79 4.27 2.29
C CYS A 219 -4.65 4.60 3.25
N VAL A 220 -4.09 5.80 3.12
CA VAL A 220 -3.14 6.39 4.06
C VAL A 220 -3.47 7.86 4.29
N GLY A 221 -3.29 8.34 5.52
CA GLY A 221 -3.24 9.76 5.87
C GLY A 221 -2.21 9.99 6.99
N LEU A 222 -1.74 11.22 7.17
CA LEU A 222 -0.84 11.54 8.28
C LEU A 222 -1.59 11.50 9.62
N ALA A 223 -0.90 11.08 10.68
CA ALA A 223 -1.42 11.11 12.03
C ALA A 223 -1.62 12.57 12.50
N ILE A 224 -2.65 12.79 13.32
CA ILE A 224 -3.08 14.11 13.83
C ILE A 224 -2.87 14.27 15.32
#